data_AF-A0A1X7VN42-F1
#
_entry.id   AF-A0A1X7VN42-F1
#
_cell.length_a   1.000
_cell.length_b   1.000
_cell.length_c   1.000
_cell.angle_alpha   90.00
_cell.angle_beta   90.00
_cell.angle_gamma   90.00
#
_symmetry.space_group_name_H-M   'P 1'
#
loop_
_entity.id
_entity.type
_entity.pdbx_description
1 polymer ?
#
loop_
_entity_poly.entity_id
_entity_poly.type
_entity_poly.pdbx_seq_one_letter_code
_entity_poly.pdbx_strand_id
1 'polypeptide(L)'
;MCREPMGANSYFKDGRLEREIKSLKIYCTRYDKEGCQWEGSISDFTREHVHTCLYQLIECTCGCGAKMLRTDVEAHLSEVCSKRMISCEYCRRKGPHNLITGAALLNECSLSSVYFCV
;
A
#
# COMPACT_ATOMS: atom_id res chain seq x y z
N MET A 1 -39.52 -21.46 5.96
CA MET A 1 -38.13 -21.42 5.46
C MET A 1 -37.83 -20.01 4.98
N CYS A 2 -36.74 -19.39 5.42
CA CYS A 2 -36.38 -17.99 5.13
C CYS A 2 -35.90 -17.81 3.67
N ARG A 3 -36.81 -17.75 2.70
CA ARG A 3 -36.49 -17.59 1.27
C ARG A 3 -37.48 -16.70 0.53
N GLU A 4 -37.93 -15.63 1.18
CA GLU A 4 -38.83 -14.66 0.56
C GLU A 4 -38.04 -13.52 -0.10
N PRO A 5 -38.46 -13.04 -1.29
CA PRO A 5 -37.79 -11.94 -1.97
C PRO A 5 -37.94 -10.65 -1.15
N MET A 6 -36.81 -10.10 -0.74
CA MET A 6 -36.74 -8.86 0.04
C MET A 6 -36.75 -7.65 -0.89
N GLY A 7 -37.74 -6.77 -0.73
CA GLY A 7 -37.81 -5.48 -1.44
C GLY A 7 -36.84 -4.46 -0.86
N ALA A 8 -36.49 -3.41 -1.61
CA ALA A 8 -35.50 -2.40 -1.22
C ALA A 8 -35.82 -1.65 0.09
N ASN A 9 -37.05 -1.76 0.61
CA ASN A 9 -37.52 -1.09 1.82
C ASN A 9 -37.85 -2.07 2.97
N SER A 10 -37.41 -3.34 2.88
CA SER A 10 -37.73 -4.39 3.86
C SER A 10 -36.65 -4.59 4.93
N TYR A 11 -35.63 -3.74 4.99
CA TYR A 11 -34.56 -3.79 6.00
C TYR A 11 -34.30 -2.40 6.60
N PHE A 12 -33.97 -2.38 7.89
CA PHE A 12 -33.58 -1.18 8.61
C PHE A 12 -32.18 -1.36 9.19
N LYS A 13 -31.46 -0.25 9.38
CA LYS A 13 -30.16 -0.27 10.06
C LYS A 13 -30.39 -0.38 11.55
N ASP A 14 -29.92 -1.46 12.15
CA ASP A 14 -29.96 -1.63 13.60
C ASP A 14 -28.79 -0.88 14.25
N GLY A 15 -29.04 0.37 14.63
CA GLY A 15 -28.02 1.21 15.27
C GLY A 15 -27.55 0.71 16.64
N ARG A 16 -28.34 -0.10 17.34
CA ARG A 16 -27.92 -0.72 18.60
C ARG A 16 -26.92 -1.83 18.32
N LEU A 17 -27.26 -2.73 17.40
CA LEU A 17 -26.39 -3.81 16.98
C LEU A 17 -25.09 -3.26 16.37
N GLU A 18 -25.16 -2.23 15.54
CA GLU A 18 -23.97 -1.57 14.98
C GLU A 18 -23.04 -1.05 16.08
N ARG A 19 -23.58 -0.48 17.17
CA ARG A 19 -22.79 0.01 18.30
C ARG A 19 -22.15 -1.14 19.07
N GLU A 20 -22.89 -2.22 19.28
CA GLU A 20 -22.38 -3.42 19.94
C GLU A 20 -21.23 -4.04 19.13
N ILE A 21 -21.40 -4.22 17.81
CA ILE A 21 -20.34 -4.69 16.89
C ILE A 21 -19.12 -3.78 16.99
N LYS A 22 -19.31 -2.46 16.89
CA LYS A 22 -18.24 -1.45 16.96
C LYS A 22 -17.46 -1.46 18.28
N SER A 23 -18.06 -1.94 19.37
CA SER A 23 -17.45 -2.04 20.69
C SER A 23 -16.68 -3.34 20.93
N LEU A 24 -16.78 -4.33 20.04
CA LEU A 24 -16.09 -5.61 20.19
C LEU A 24 -14.58 -5.42 20.21
N LYS A 25 -13.92 -6.09 21.16
CA LYS A 25 -12.46 -6.11 21.28
C LYS A 25 -11.86 -7.02 20.20
N ILE A 26 -10.86 -6.52 19.50
CA ILE A 26 -10.11 -7.23 18.46
C ILE A 26 -8.60 -6.97 18.59
N TYR A 27 -7.82 -7.82 17.92
CA TYR A 27 -6.37 -7.72 17.80
C TYR A 27 -5.98 -7.29 16.39
N CYS A 28 -4.81 -6.68 16.24
CA CYS A 28 -4.25 -6.43 14.92
C CYS A 28 -4.07 -7.74 14.14
N THR A 29 -4.31 -7.72 12.83
CA THR A 29 -4.07 -8.88 11.93
C THR A 29 -2.63 -9.39 11.91
N ARG A 30 -1.68 -8.62 12.46
CA ARG A 30 -0.25 -8.94 12.56
C ARG A 30 0.22 -9.22 13.98
N TYR A 31 -0.71 -9.41 14.91
CA TYR A 31 -0.41 -9.65 16.32
C TYR A 31 0.47 -10.90 16.53
N ASP A 32 0.12 -12.05 15.94
CA ASP A 32 0.82 -13.32 16.19
C ASP A 32 2.14 -13.52 15.43
N LYS A 33 2.52 -12.62 14.52
CA LYS A 33 3.70 -12.79 13.64
C LYS A 33 4.87 -11.89 14.06
N GLU A 34 5.11 -11.80 15.37
CA GLU A 34 6.10 -10.89 15.99
C GLU A 34 5.91 -9.43 15.57
N GLY A 35 4.66 -9.08 15.25
CA GLY A 35 4.30 -7.79 14.69
C GLY A 35 3.54 -6.93 15.70
N CYS A 36 2.54 -6.21 15.20
CA CYS A 36 1.88 -5.19 15.99
C CYS A 36 1.12 -5.77 17.20
N GLN A 37 1.47 -5.31 18.41
CA GLN A 37 0.81 -5.69 19.67
C GLN A 37 -0.49 -4.93 19.96
N TRP A 38 -1.04 -4.24 18.97
CA TRP A 38 -2.24 -3.43 19.17
C TRP A 38 -3.47 -4.33 19.40
N GLU A 39 -4.23 -3.97 20.42
CA GLU A 39 -5.57 -4.47 20.72
C GLU A 39 -6.49 -3.32 21.11
N GLY A 40 -7.78 -3.42 20.80
CA GLY A 40 -8.73 -2.36 21.04
C GLY A 40 -10.10 -2.69 20.47
N SER A 41 -11.02 -1.73 20.44
CA SER A 41 -12.34 -1.94 19.83
C SER A 41 -12.27 -1.90 18.31
N ILE A 42 -13.26 -2.48 17.62
CA ILE A 42 -13.41 -2.33 16.15
C ILE A 42 -13.43 -0.84 15.75
N SER A 43 -14.05 0.01 16.57
CA SER A 43 -14.07 1.46 16.34
C SER A 43 -12.68 2.07 16.34
N ASP A 44 -11.84 1.72 17.31
CA ASP A 44 -10.48 2.26 17.43
C ASP A 44 -9.59 1.73 16.31
N PHE A 45 -9.75 0.46 15.95
CA PHE A 45 -9.02 -0.16 14.85
C PHE A 45 -9.26 0.58 13.53
N THR A 46 -10.53 0.79 13.21
CA THR A 46 -10.97 1.38 11.93
C THR A 46 -10.68 2.87 11.82
N ARG A 47 -10.71 3.61 12.94
CA ARG A 47 -10.51 5.06 12.95
C ARG A 47 -9.04 5.46 12.97
N GLU A 48 -8.20 4.71 13.68
CA GLU A 48 -6.82 5.13 13.95
C GLU A 48 -5.82 4.06 13.54
N HIS A 49 -5.93 2.86 14.12
CA HIS A 49 -4.87 1.86 14.01
C HIS A 49 -4.57 1.46 12.56
N VAL A 50 -5.58 1.26 11.72
CA VAL A 50 -5.38 0.88 10.31
C VAL A 50 -4.52 1.90 9.54
N HIS A 51 -4.59 3.17 9.93
CA HIS A 51 -3.85 4.27 9.30
C HIS A 51 -2.45 4.48 9.89
N THR A 52 -2.17 4.01 11.10
CA THR A 52 -0.89 4.22 11.81
C THR A 52 -0.07 2.96 12.01
N CYS A 53 -0.66 1.77 11.86
CA CYS A 53 0.02 0.49 12.04
C CYS A 53 1.24 0.33 11.12
N LEU A 54 2.43 0.30 11.72
CA LEU A 54 3.69 0.12 11.02
C LEU A 54 3.79 -1.24 10.31
N TYR A 55 3.12 -2.25 10.85
CA TYR A 55 3.09 -3.62 10.33
C TYR A 55 1.99 -3.84 9.28
N GLN A 56 1.24 -2.80 8.90
CA GLN A 56 0.22 -2.93 7.87
C GLN A 56 0.89 -3.12 6.51
N LEU A 57 0.46 -4.14 5.76
CA LEU A 57 0.84 -4.26 4.34
C LEU A 57 0.12 -3.18 3.53
N ILE A 58 0.89 -2.36 2.83
CA ILE A 58 0.37 -1.36 1.91
C ILE A 58 0.90 -1.58 0.50
N GLU A 59 0.14 -1.13 -0.49
CA GLU A 59 0.56 -1.12 -1.89
C GLU A 59 1.43 0.11 -2.18
N CYS A 60 2.43 -0.07 -3.04
CA CYS A 60 3.31 1.02 -3.44
C CYS A 60 2.53 2.17 -4.10
N THR A 61 2.75 3.39 -3.65
CA THR A 61 2.12 4.61 -4.18
C THR A 61 2.56 4.95 -5.61
N CYS A 62 3.73 4.46 -6.05
CA CYS A 62 4.18 4.59 -7.44
C CYS A 62 3.47 3.61 -8.40
N GLY A 63 2.58 2.74 -7.91
CA GLY A 63 1.84 1.79 -8.73
C GLY A 63 2.74 0.74 -9.38
N CYS A 64 3.82 0.32 -8.72
CA CYS A 64 4.70 -0.74 -9.20
C CYS A 64 4.12 -2.15 -8.97
N GLY A 65 3.01 -2.27 -8.21
CA GLY A 65 2.32 -3.53 -7.89
C GLY A 65 2.87 -4.26 -6.66
N ALA A 66 3.96 -3.79 -6.07
CA ALA A 66 4.54 -4.38 -4.86
C ALA A 66 3.68 -4.06 -3.60
N LYS A 67 3.67 -5.02 -2.66
CA LYS A 67 3.12 -4.88 -1.31
C LYS A 67 4.26 -4.99 -0.29
N MET A 68 4.31 -4.08 0.67
CA MET A 68 5.35 -4.01 1.70
C MET A 68 4.76 -3.54 3.02
N LEU A 69 5.47 -3.71 4.13
CA LEU A 69 5.05 -3.12 5.40
C LEU A 69 5.18 -1.60 5.32
N ARG A 70 4.34 -0.88 6.07
CA ARG A 70 4.41 0.59 6.16
C ARG A 70 5.80 1.07 6.61
N THR A 71 6.49 0.31 7.46
CA THR A 71 7.89 0.57 7.85
C THR A 71 8.86 0.59 6.67
N ASP A 72 8.61 -0.24 5.66
CA ASP A 72 9.59 -0.52 4.60
C ASP A 72 9.36 0.36 3.37
N VAL A 73 8.34 1.23 3.40
CA VAL A 73 7.93 2.07 2.28
C VAL A 73 9.04 3.01 1.86
N GLU A 74 9.72 3.65 2.81
CA GLU A 74 10.81 4.57 2.52
C GLU A 74 11.97 3.85 1.82
N ALA A 75 12.42 2.73 2.40
CA ALA A 75 13.47 1.90 1.82
C ALA A 75 13.07 1.37 0.43
N HIS A 76 11.81 1.00 0.24
CA HIS A 76 11.31 0.61 -1.07
C HIS A 76 11.38 1.76 -2.07
N LEU A 77 10.91 2.96 -1.72
CA LEU A 77 10.87 4.11 -2.62
C LEU A 77 12.28 4.60 -3.00
N SER A 78 13.27 4.46 -2.11
CA SER A 78 14.66 4.82 -2.39
C SER A 78 15.39 3.75 -3.23
N GLU A 79 15.33 2.48 -2.83
CA GLU A 79 16.27 1.47 -3.35
C GLU A 79 15.63 0.35 -4.19
N VAL A 80 14.33 0.09 -4.06
CA VAL A 80 13.71 -1.12 -4.66
C VAL A 80 12.69 -0.80 -5.75
N CYS A 81 11.97 0.30 -5.63
CA CYS A 81 10.83 0.61 -6.48
C CYS A 81 11.27 0.85 -7.94
N SER A 82 10.83 -0.03 -8.84
CA SER A 82 11.11 0.09 -10.28
C SER A 82 10.48 1.34 -10.91
N LYS A 83 9.46 1.93 -10.28
CA LYS A 83 8.82 3.17 -10.75
C LYS A 83 9.25 4.41 -9.94
N ARG A 84 10.29 4.31 -9.10
CA ARG A 84 10.80 5.48 -8.36
C ARG A 84 11.33 6.54 -9.31
N MET A 85 11.17 7.81 -8.96
CA MET A 85 11.70 8.91 -9.77
C MET A 85 13.20 9.06 -9.55
N ILE A 86 13.98 8.89 -10.61
CA ILE A 86 15.43 9.14 -10.59
C ILE A 86 15.81 10.17 -11.64
N SER A 87 16.99 10.77 -11.50
CA SER A 87 17.64 11.55 -12.55
C SER A 87 18.71 10.72 -13.24
N CYS A 88 18.71 10.70 -14.56
CA CYS A 88 19.81 10.17 -15.34
C CYS A 88 21.10 10.94 -15.01
N GLU A 89 22.18 10.23 -14.69
CA GLU A 89 23.45 10.85 -14.31
C GLU A 89 24.13 11.57 -15.48
N TYR A 90 23.88 11.11 -16.71
CA TYR A 90 24.50 11.62 -17.93
C TYR A 90 23.73 12.81 -18.53
N CYS A 91 22.46 12.63 -18.89
CA CYS A 91 21.64 13.67 -19.52
C CYS A 91 20.74 14.44 -18.55
N ARG A 92 20.82 14.19 -17.22
CA ARG A 92 20.07 14.89 -16.14
C ARG A 92 18.54 14.85 -16.28
N ARG A 93 17.99 14.09 -17.23
CA ARG A 93 16.54 13.86 -17.38
C ARG A 93 15.98 13.10 -16.19
N LYS A 94 14.81 13.52 -15.71
CA LYS A 94 14.09 12.86 -14.61
C LYS A 94 13.01 11.94 -15.16
N GLY A 95 12.86 10.76 -14.57
CA GLY A 95 11.83 9.80 -14.96
C GLY A 95 11.80 8.60 -14.02
N PRO A 96 10.81 7.71 -14.17
CA PRO A 96 10.74 6.49 -13.37
C PRO A 96 11.89 5.55 -13.71
N HIS A 97 12.43 4.86 -12.69
CA HIS A 97 13.65 4.07 -12.79
C HIS A 97 13.61 3.06 -13.95
N ASN A 98 12.53 2.32 -14.13
CA ASN A 98 12.35 1.36 -15.22
C ASN A 98 12.38 1.98 -16.63
N LEU A 99 12.12 3.29 -16.77
CA LEU A 99 12.29 4.00 -18.04
C LEU A 99 13.69 4.59 -18.18
N ILE A 100 14.29 5.06 -17.07
CA ILE A 100 15.63 5.66 -17.09
C ILE A 100 16.73 4.58 -17.27
N THR A 101 16.63 3.45 -16.58
CA THR A 101 17.54 2.30 -16.68
C THR A 101 17.10 1.29 -17.74
N GLY A 102 15.86 1.41 -18.24
CA GLY A 102 15.33 0.55 -19.29
C GLY A 102 15.85 0.93 -20.68
N ALA A 103 15.66 0.00 -21.63
CA ALA A 103 16.11 0.15 -23.01
C ALA A 103 15.57 1.40 -23.75
N ALA A 104 14.54 2.06 -23.22
CA ALA A 104 13.91 3.22 -23.83
C ALA A 104 14.81 4.47 -23.91
N LEU A 105 15.80 4.62 -23.02
CA LEU A 105 16.79 5.71 -23.12
C LEU A 105 18.06 5.36 -23.90
N LEU A 106 18.24 4.10 -24.33
CA LEU A 106 19.44 3.66 -25.04
C LEU A 106 19.63 4.40 -26.38
N ASN A 107 18.56 4.91 -26.98
CA ASN A 107 18.61 5.59 -28.30
C ASN A 107 18.45 7.12 -28.26
N GLU A 108 18.19 7.73 -27.11
CA GLU A 108 17.91 9.18 -27.05
C GLU A 108 18.81 9.98 -26.10
N CYS A 109 19.60 9.34 -25.24
CA CYS A 109 20.56 10.08 -24.43
C CYS A 109 21.80 10.31 -25.32
N SER A 110 21.91 11.51 -25.89
CA SER A 110 22.93 11.95 -26.87
C SER A 110 24.39 11.89 -26.39
N LEU A 111 24.64 11.31 -25.21
CA LEU A 111 25.96 11.05 -24.63
C LEU A 111 26.35 9.56 -24.74
N SER A 112 25.72 8.80 -25.62
CA SER A 112 26.04 7.40 -25.85
C SER A 112 27.44 7.26 -26.47
N SER A 113 28.44 7.13 -25.60
CA SER A 113 29.63 6.36 -25.88
C SER A 113 29.81 5.39 -24.73
N VAL A 114 29.43 4.14 -25.00
CA VAL A 114 30.05 2.93 -24.44
C VAL A 114 29.58 2.51 -23.03
N TYR A 115 28.77 1.44 -23.05
CA TYR A 115 28.68 0.33 -22.08
C TYR A 115 27.91 0.55 -20.76
N PHE A 116 26.87 -0.28 -20.64
CA PHE A 116 26.39 -0.90 -19.39
C PHE A 116 26.15 0.02 -18.19
N CYS A 117 24.89 0.47 -18.03
CA CYS A 117 24.34 0.60 -16.68
C CYS A 117 24.06 -0.83 -16.16
N VAL A 118 25.08 -1.49 -15.58
CA VAL A 118 24.85 -2.56 -14.58
C VAL A 118 24.68 -1.88 -13.23
#